data_AF-A0A6I3FJ87-F1
#
_entry.id   AF-A0A6I3FJ87-F1
#
_cell.length_a   1.000
_cell.length_b   1.000
_cell.length_c   1.000
_cell.angle_alpha   90.00
_cell.angle_beta   90.00
_cell.angle_gamma   90.00
#
_symmetry.space_group_name_H-M   'P 1'
#
loop_
_entity.id
_entity.type
_entity.pdbx_description
1 polymer ?
#
loop_
_entity_poly.entity_id
_entity_poly.type
_entity_poly.pdbx_seq_one_letter_code
_entity_poly.pdbx_strand_id
1 'polypeptide(L)'
;MDLIATLQCADQPGIVHAMTSAVLAANGNIIENQQFTDHPTNTFVMRTRFESKQGLEAATRILRDGLAQFSPVLHIRATSQKPRALVLVTKESHCLRELLYLRELGEMPVEIPAVVSNREELRSLVEAHGIPFIFLQIDSVSKESQEKSLLSLIEEHKIDFVVLARYMQILSSNFCAQLPGRIINIHHSFLPGFKGAKPYHQAHDHGVKIIGATAHFVTEHLDEGPIIEQDVAHVSHAANPDDLISLGRDIERRVLSRAVKLFAEDRIFIVGQRTVVFS
;
A
#
# COMPACT_ATOMS: atom_id res chain seq x y z
N MET A 1 -7.75 13.50 21.39
CA MET A 1 -6.77 12.83 20.51
C MET A 1 -7.53 12.22 19.36
N ASP A 2 -7.10 12.45 18.12
CA ASP A 2 -7.72 11.88 16.92
C ASP A 2 -7.14 10.50 16.63
N LEU A 3 -8.00 9.49 16.57
CA LEU A 3 -7.66 8.07 16.51
C LEU A 3 -8.38 7.40 15.33
N ILE A 4 -7.76 6.38 14.76
CA ILE A 4 -8.39 5.45 13.79
C ILE A 4 -8.41 4.07 14.43
N ALA A 5 -9.57 3.41 14.37
CA ALA A 5 -9.74 1.99 14.65
C ALA A 5 -10.13 1.25 13.37
N THR A 6 -9.43 0.17 13.06
CA THR A 6 -9.84 -0.81 12.05
C THR A 6 -10.18 -2.14 12.71
N LEU A 7 -11.29 -2.72 12.29
CA LEU A 7 -11.81 -3.97 12.80
C LEU A 7 -12.12 -4.91 11.64
N GLN A 8 -11.67 -6.16 11.76
CA GLN A 8 -12.04 -7.25 10.86
C GLN A 8 -12.40 -8.50 11.67
N CYS A 9 -13.59 -9.08 11.42
CA CYS A 9 -14.05 -10.28 12.11
C CYS A 9 -15.06 -11.07 11.25
N ALA A 10 -15.53 -12.20 11.76
CA ALA A 10 -16.70 -12.88 11.20
C ALA A 10 -17.96 -12.03 11.43
N ASP A 11 -18.77 -11.87 10.38
CA ASP A 11 -19.99 -11.09 10.47
C ASP A 11 -21.01 -11.74 11.42
N GLN A 12 -21.64 -10.90 12.23
CA GLN A 12 -22.69 -11.26 13.18
C GLN A 12 -23.40 -9.99 13.71
N PRO A 13 -24.65 -10.11 14.19
CA PRO A 13 -25.37 -8.98 14.77
C PRO A 13 -24.62 -8.32 15.95
N GLY A 14 -24.71 -7.01 16.05
CA GLY A 14 -24.24 -6.24 17.22
C GLY A 14 -22.84 -5.62 17.10
N ILE A 15 -22.04 -5.95 16.07
CA ILE A 15 -20.68 -5.41 15.91
C ILE A 15 -20.66 -3.87 15.90
N VAL A 16 -21.49 -3.26 15.05
CA VAL A 16 -21.57 -1.79 14.94
C VAL A 16 -22.05 -1.14 16.25
N HIS A 17 -23.00 -1.77 16.94
CA HIS A 17 -23.50 -1.28 18.21
C HIS A 17 -22.41 -1.32 19.30
N ALA A 18 -21.66 -2.42 19.37
CA ALA A 18 -20.56 -2.57 20.31
C ALA A 18 -19.41 -1.59 20.02
N MET A 19 -19.05 -1.38 18.75
CA MET A 19 -18.03 -0.40 18.36
C MET A 19 -18.44 1.01 18.79
N THR A 20 -19.65 1.45 18.44
CA THR A 20 -20.11 2.80 18.79
C THR A 20 -20.26 2.98 20.30
N SER A 21 -20.72 1.95 21.03
CA SER A 21 -20.78 1.96 22.50
C SER A 21 -19.39 2.03 23.14
N ALA A 22 -18.40 1.31 22.60
CA ALA A 22 -17.03 1.34 23.09
C ALA A 22 -16.35 2.70 22.83
N VAL A 23 -16.58 3.32 21.66
CA VAL A 23 -16.11 4.68 21.38
C VAL A 23 -16.72 5.68 22.37
N LEU A 24 -18.03 5.57 22.65
CA LEU A 24 -18.69 6.42 23.65
C LEU A 24 -18.10 6.19 25.05
N ALA A 25 -17.87 4.94 25.46
CA ALA A 25 -17.24 4.59 26.73
C ALA A 25 -15.79 5.12 26.84
N ALA A 26 -15.09 5.25 25.71
CA ALA A 26 -13.80 5.93 25.61
C ALA A 26 -13.91 7.47 25.63
N ASN A 27 -15.08 8.02 26.01
CA ASN A 27 -15.41 9.44 25.97
C ASN A 27 -15.08 10.05 24.60
N GLY A 28 -15.46 9.31 23.56
CA GLY A 28 -15.11 9.61 22.18
C GLY A 28 -16.29 10.07 21.33
N ASN A 29 -15.96 10.80 20.27
CA ASN A 29 -16.88 11.26 19.25
C ASN A 29 -16.44 10.74 17.88
N ILE A 30 -17.34 10.08 17.16
CA ILE A 30 -17.05 9.55 15.82
C ILE A 30 -17.01 10.71 14.81
N ILE A 31 -15.93 10.76 14.03
CA ILE A 31 -15.72 11.75 12.97
C ILE A 31 -16.03 11.14 11.60
N GLU A 32 -15.60 9.91 11.38
CA GLU A 32 -15.80 9.17 10.13
C GLU A 32 -16.02 7.70 10.47
N ASN A 33 -16.97 7.05 9.79
CA ASN A 33 -17.25 5.65 10.04
C ASN A 33 -17.76 4.95 8.77
N GLN A 34 -17.10 3.87 8.39
CA GLN A 34 -17.50 3.02 7.28
C GLN A 34 -17.44 1.56 7.68
N GLN A 35 -18.36 0.76 7.14
CA GLN A 35 -18.45 -0.68 7.38
C GLN A 35 -18.85 -1.39 6.10
N PHE A 36 -18.43 -2.65 5.97
CA PHE A 36 -18.83 -3.51 4.86
C PHE A 36 -18.79 -4.97 5.29
N THR A 37 -19.78 -5.73 4.84
CA THR A 37 -19.81 -7.20 4.96
C THR A 37 -19.57 -7.83 3.60
N ASP A 38 -18.51 -8.62 3.45
CA ASP A 38 -18.40 -9.56 2.33
C ASP A 38 -19.17 -10.83 2.68
N HIS A 39 -20.40 -10.94 2.16
CA HIS A 39 -21.25 -12.12 2.38
C HIS A 39 -20.60 -13.44 1.94
N PRO A 40 -19.89 -13.53 0.79
CA PRO A 40 -19.23 -14.77 0.38
C PRO A 40 -18.22 -15.32 1.41
N THR A 41 -17.42 -14.47 2.06
CA THR A 41 -16.46 -14.91 3.09
C THR A 41 -16.98 -14.77 4.52
N ASN A 42 -18.22 -14.31 4.72
CA ASN A 42 -18.78 -13.92 6.03
C ASN A 42 -17.85 -13.00 6.82
N THR A 43 -17.14 -12.09 6.14
CA THR A 43 -16.17 -11.19 6.77
C THR A 43 -16.74 -9.79 6.87
N PHE A 44 -16.79 -9.27 8.09
CA PHE A 44 -17.14 -7.89 8.40
C PHE A 44 -15.87 -7.06 8.59
N VAL A 45 -15.82 -5.90 7.94
CA VAL A 45 -14.74 -4.91 8.10
C VAL A 45 -15.31 -3.55 8.43
N MET A 46 -14.62 -2.81 9.29
CA MET A 46 -15.04 -1.48 9.73
C MET A 46 -13.85 -0.58 10.01
N ARG A 47 -13.95 0.68 9.58
CA ARG A 47 -12.99 1.75 9.86
C ARG A 47 -13.73 2.87 10.57
N THR A 48 -13.26 3.22 11.75
CA THR A 48 -13.83 4.30 12.57
C THR A 48 -12.73 5.29 12.93
N ARG A 49 -12.82 6.52 12.43
CA ARG A 49 -12.03 7.66 12.91
C ARG A 49 -12.83 8.38 13.97
N PHE A 50 -12.23 8.59 15.13
CA PHE A 50 -12.90 9.20 16.28
C PHE A 50 -11.93 10.01 17.11
N GLU A 51 -12.45 11.05 17.75
CA GLU A 51 -11.73 11.77 18.79
C GLU A 51 -11.97 11.09 20.14
N SER A 52 -10.96 10.97 21.00
CA SER A 52 -11.12 10.54 22.40
C SER A 52 -10.40 11.48 23.36
N LYS A 53 -11.04 11.77 24.49
CA LYS A 53 -10.47 12.56 25.60
C LYS A 53 -9.60 11.72 26.56
N GLN A 54 -9.66 10.38 26.48
CA GLN A 54 -8.94 9.50 27.40
C GLN A 54 -7.52 9.13 26.93
N GLY A 55 -7.17 9.49 25.69
CA GLY A 55 -5.88 9.13 25.08
C GLY A 55 -5.86 7.71 24.49
N LEU A 56 -4.79 7.39 23.75
CA LEU A 56 -4.68 6.15 22.96
C LEU A 56 -4.72 4.88 23.82
N GLU A 57 -3.98 4.81 24.92
CA GLU A 57 -3.88 3.60 25.75
C GLU A 57 -5.23 3.23 26.38
N ALA A 58 -5.90 4.20 27.01
CA ALA A 58 -7.19 3.98 27.64
C ALA A 58 -8.28 3.64 26.61
N ALA A 59 -8.33 4.37 25.48
CA ALA A 59 -9.26 4.07 24.40
C ALA A 59 -9.02 2.67 23.83
N THR A 60 -7.76 2.26 23.65
CA THR A 60 -7.41 0.93 23.14
C THR A 60 -7.91 -0.17 24.06
N ARG A 61 -7.72 -0.04 25.38
CA ARG A 61 -8.23 -1.00 26.36
C ARG A 61 -9.76 -1.09 26.29
N ILE A 62 -10.45 0.04 26.33
CA ILE A 62 -11.93 0.10 26.29
C ILE A 62 -12.49 -0.54 25.02
N LEU A 63 -11.93 -0.24 23.86
CA LEU A 63 -12.36 -0.83 22.60
C LEU A 63 -12.08 -2.33 22.55
N ARG A 64 -10.90 -2.78 23.00
CA ARG A 64 -10.58 -4.22 23.07
C ARG A 64 -11.57 -4.97 23.96
N ASP A 65 -11.87 -4.44 25.14
CA ASP A 65 -12.80 -5.08 26.08
C ASP A 65 -14.23 -5.11 25.52
N GLY A 66 -14.72 -4.00 24.96
CA GLY A 66 -16.07 -3.89 24.40
C GLY A 66 -16.30 -4.73 23.13
N LEU A 67 -15.23 -5.04 22.40
CA LEU A 67 -15.28 -5.80 21.14
C LEU A 67 -14.80 -7.25 21.28
N ALA A 68 -14.34 -7.68 22.46
CA ALA A 68 -13.74 -8.99 22.69
C ALA A 68 -14.63 -10.16 22.26
N GLN A 69 -15.96 -10.04 22.44
CA GLN A 69 -16.93 -11.07 22.07
C GLN A 69 -16.92 -11.45 20.58
N PHE A 70 -16.45 -10.54 19.70
CA PHE A 70 -16.40 -10.79 18.25
C PHE A 70 -15.06 -11.39 17.79
N SER A 71 -14.10 -11.56 18.71
CA SER A 71 -12.72 -11.99 18.41
C SER A 71 -12.08 -11.27 17.21
N PRO A 72 -12.15 -9.92 17.14
CA PRO A 72 -11.72 -9.20 15.95
C PRO A 72 -10.19 -9.09 15.87
N VAL A 73 -9.70 -8.99 14.64
CA VAL A 73 -8.43 -8.30 14.38
C VAL A 73 -8.70 -6.80 14.51
N LEU A 74 -8.21 -6.20 15.61
CA LEU A 74 -8.44 -4.80 15.96
C LEU A 74 -7.11 -4.05 16.02
N HIS A 75 -6.95 -3.04 15.17
CA HIS A 75 -5.85 -2.09 15.21
C HIS A 75 -6.36 -0.70 15.55
N ILE A 76 -5.65 -0.02 16.46
CA ILE A 76 -5.98 1.34 16.88
C ILE A 76 -4.69 2.13 16.91
N ARG A 77 -4.68 3.29 16.24
CA ARG A 77 -3.54 4.21 16.26
C ARG A 77 -4.00 5.66 16.27
N ALA A 78 -3.10 6.56 16.64
CA ALA A 78 -3.30 7.98 16.45
C ALA A 78 -3.16 8.34 14.98
N THR A 79 -4.00 9.25 14.47
CA THR A 79 -3.90 9.74 13.08
C THR A 79 -2.57 10.45 12.82
N SER A 80 -1.98 11.04 13.85
CA SER A 80 -0.66 11.68 13.81
C SER A 80 0.51 10.69 13.65
N GLN A 81 0.32 9.41 13.98
CA GLN A 81 1.35 8.39 13.83
C GLN A 81 1.34 7.86 12.39
N LYS A 82 2.17 8.46 11.53
CA LYS A 82 2.30 8.06 10.12
C LYS A 82 3.00 6.70 10.01
N PRO A 83 2.51 5.78 9.17
CA PRO A 83 3.22 4.53 8.92
C PRO A 83 4.53 4.79 8.17
N ARG A 84 5.51 3.94 8.42
CA ARG A 84 6.88 4.00 7.91
C ARG A 84 7.01 3.09 6.69
N ALA A 85 7.22 3.69 5.52
CA ALA A 85 7.34 3.02 4.25
C ALA A 85 8.80 2.86 3.84
N LEU A 86 9.24 1.63 3.58
CA LEU A 86 10.51 1.38 2.87
C LEU A 86 10.22 1.37 1.37
N VAL A 87 10.85 2.28 0.62
CA VAL A 87 10.63 2.38 -0.83
C VAL A 87 11.77 1.68 -1.57
N LEU A 88 11.43 0.71 -2.42
CA LEU A 88 12.37 0.01 -3.29
C LEU A 88 12.24 0.51 -4.73
N VAL A 89 13.38 0.79 -5.37
CA VAL A 89 13.45 1.34 -6.73
C VAL A 89 14.54 0.67 -7.57
N THR A 90 14.41 0.71 -8.90
CA THR A 90 15.50 0.32 -9.82
C THR A 90 16.06 1.55 -10.53
N LYS A 91 15.63 1.85 -11.77
CA LYS A 91 16.17 3.00 -12.53
C LYS A 91 15.09 4.03 -12.88
N GLU A 92 13.84 3.59 -12.95
CA GLU A 92 12.69 4.42 -13.27
C GLU A 92 12.31 5.30 -12.07
N SER A 93 12.36 6.62 -12.25
CA SER A 93 12.18 7.56 -11.14
C SER A 93 10.76 8.07 -10.94
N HIS A 94 9.86 7.92 -11.92
CA HIS A 94 8.58 8.65 -11.95
C HIS A 94 7.67 8.34 -10.75
N CYS A 95 7.56 7.08 -10.33
CA CYS A 95 6.79 6.72 -9.14
C CYS A 95 7.43 7.27 -7.85
N LEU A 96 8.75 7.14 -7.71
CA LEU A 96 9.47 7.68 -6.55
C LEU A 96 9.31 9.20 -6.46
N ARG A 97 9.47 9.91 -7.58
CA ARG A 97 9.34 11.37 -7.64
C ARG A 97 7.96 11.84 -7.19
N GLU A 98 6.90 11.14 -7.58
CA GLU A 98 5.54 11.47 -7.15
C GLU A 98 5.36 11.30 -5.63
N LEU A 99 5.85 10.19 -5.07
CA LEU A 99 5.80 9.97 -3.62
C LEU A 99 6.57 11.04 -2.85
N LEU A 100 7.76 11.42 -3.34
CA LEU A 100 8.60 12.45 -2.74
C LEU A 100 7.95 13.84 -2.86
N TYR A 101 7.42 14.19 -4.04
CA TYR A 101 6.72 15.45 -4.27
C TYR A 101 5.50 15.60 -3.36
N LEU A 102 4.64 14.58 -3.27
CA LEU A 102 3.47 14.61 -2.38
C LEU A 102 3.89 14.66 -0.90
N ARG A 103 5.03 14.07 -0.53
CA ARG A 103 5.59 14.18 0.82
C ARG A 103 6.03 15.62 1.13
N GLU A 104 6.69 16.30 0.19
CA GLU A 104 7.09 17.70 0.36
C GLU A 104 5.89 18.64 0.54
N LEU A 105 4.79 18.36 -0.15
CA LEU A 105 3.52 19.09 0.03
C LEU A 105 2.77 18.73 1.33
N GLY A 106 3.20 17.69 2.04
CA GLY A 106 2.48 17.16 3.20
C GLY A 106 1.22 16.35 2.85
N GLU A 107 1.03 16.02 1.57
CA GLU A 107 -0.13 15.28 1.04
C GLU A 107 0.05 13.75 1.06
N MET A 108 1.28 13.28 1.29
CA MET A 108 1.60 11.87 1.50
C MET A 108 1.77 11.57 3.00
N PRO A 109 0.80 10.91 3.67
CA PRO A 109 0.80 10.72 5.12
C PRO A 109 1.68 9.54 5.56
N VAL A 110 2.89 9.41 5.00
CA VAL A 110 3.87 8.38 5.36
C VAL A 110 5.20 8.97 5.81
N GLU A 111 5.94 8.23 6.60
CA GLU A 111 7.37 8.45 6.79
C GLU A 111 8.14 7.56 5.82
N ILE A 112 9.22 8.06 5.22
CA ILE A 112 10.12 7.27 4.35
C ILE A 112 11.49 7.24 5.01
N PRO A 113 11.80 6.23 5.85
CA PRO A 113 13.08 6.20 6.59
C PRO A 113 14.28 5.93 5.70
N ALA A 114 14.10 5.22 4.60
CA ALA A 114 15.14 4.93 3.62
C ALA A 114 14.53 4.60 2.25
N VAL A 115 15.33 4.76 1.19
CA VAL A 115 15.06 4.21 -0.14
C VAL A 115 16.15 3.20 -0.46
N VAL A 116 15.76 2.00 -0.89
CA VAL A 116 16.68 0.94 -1.28
C VAL A 116 16.66 0.78 -2.79
N SER A 117 17.84 0.60 -3.39
CA SER A 117 17.94 0.31 -4.81
C SER A 117 18.99 -0.75 -5.12
N ASN A 118 18.75 -1.51 -6.19
CA ASN A 118 19.74 -2.39 -6.81
C ASN A 118 20.57 -1.68 -7.89
N ARG A 119 20.45 -0.35 -7.98
CA ARG A 119 21.04 0.55 -8.97
C ARG A 119 21.45 1.85 -8.27
N GLU A 120 22.38 2.62 -8.84
CA GLU A 120 22.91 3.85 -8.23
C GLU A 120 22.24 5.11 -8.80
N GLU A 121 21.54 4.97 -9.93
CA GLU A 121 21.01 6.04 -10.78
C GLU A 121 20.10 7.04 -10.04
N LEU A 122 19.42 6.61 -8.96
CA LEU A 122 18.48 7.44 -8.20
C LEU A 122 19.06 7.98 -6.89
N ARG A 123 20.33 7.71 -6.57
CA ARG A 123 20.97 8.16 -5.33
C ARG A 123 20.84 9.67 -5.11
N SER A 124 21.32 10.46 -6.08
CA SER A 124 21.33 11.92 -5.96
C SER A 124 19.93 12.50 -5.80
N LEU A 125 18.91 11.88 -6.41
CA LEU A 125 17.52 12.28 -6.24
C LEU A 125 17.06 12.07 -4.79
N VAL A 126 17.32 10.90 -4.22
CA VAL A 126 16.90 10.54 -2.86
C VAL A 126 17.62 11.38 -1.81
N GLU A 127 18.94 11.48 -1.91
CA GLU A 127 19.76 12.22 -0.96
C GLU A 127 19.44 13.73 -0.99
N ALA A 128 19.06 14.29 -2.14
CA ALA A 128 18.59 15.67 -2.25
C ALA A 128 17.29 15.94 -1.45
N HIS A 129 16.48 14.92 -1.18
CA HIS A 129 15.28 15.02 -0.32
C HIS A 129 15.58 14.71 1.16
N GLY A 130 16.86 14.56 1.52
CA GLY A 130 17.31 14.27 2.89
C GLY A 130 16.98 12.87 3.39
N ILE A 131 16.76 11.92 2.47
CA ILE A 131 16.43 10.53 2.80
C ILE A 131 17.69 9.65 2.61
N PRO A 132 17.98 8.71 3.52
CA PRO A 132 19.03 7.71 3.32
C PRO A 132 18.80 6.88 2.06
N PHE A 133 19.83 6.80 1.21
CA PHE A 133 19.86 5.91 0.05
C PHE A 133 20.74 4.68 0.35
N ILE A 134 20.15 3.50 0.22
CA ILE A 134 20.84 2.24 0.49
C ILE A 134 20.98 1.47 -0.83
N PHE A 135 22.22 1.30 -1.28
CA PHE A 135 22.53 0.50 -2.45
C PHE A 135 22.77 -0.96 -2.05
N LEU A 136 21.94 -1.87 -2.56
CA LEU A 136 22.09 -3.30 -2.38
C LEU A 136 22.24 -3.96 -3.76
N GLN A 137 23.49 -4.22 -4.16
CA GLN A 137 23.79 -4.92 -5.39
C GLN A 137 23.13 -6.30 -5.42
N ILE A 138 22.51 -6.65 -6.54
CA ILE A 138 21.85 -7.94 -6.74
C ILE A 138 22.40 -8.66 -7.97
N ASP A 139 22.73 -9.92 -7.80
CA ASP A 139 22.95 -10.90 -8.85
C ASP A 139 22.21 -12.21 -8.48
N SER A 140 22.23 -13.19 -9.38
CA SER A 140 21.50 -14.45 -9.16
C SER A 140 22.00 -15.27 -7.96
N VAL A 141 23.24 -15.02 -7.52
CA VAL A 141 23.85 -15.72 -6.37
C VAL A 141 23.59 -14.96 -5.07
N SER A 142 23.46 -13.63 -5.11
CA SER A 142 23.30 -12.76 -3.94
C SER A 142 21.86 -12.46 -3.54
N LYS A 143 20.85 -12.94 -4.28
CA LYS A 143 19.44 -12.62 -3.99
C LYS A 143 19.02 -12.92 -2.55
N GLU A 144 19.35 -14.10 -2.03
CA GLU A 144 18.95 -14.49 -0.67
C GLU A 144 19.62 -13.60 0.40
N SER A 145 20.90 -13.27 0.23
CA SER A 145 21.61 -12.38 1.16
C SER A 145 21.12 -10.93 1.07
N GLN A 146 20.74 -10.48 -0.12
CA GLN A 146 20.14 -9.17 -0.34
C GLN A 146 18.76 -9.06 0.34
N GLU A 147 17.91 -10.07 0.17
CA GLU A 147 16.59 -10.13 0.83
C GLU A 147 16.72 -10.23 2.36
N LYS A 148 17.72 -10.96 2.88
CA LYS A 148 18.04 -10.94 4.33
C LYS A 148 18.41 -9.53 4.81
N SER A 149 19.22 -8.81 4.04
CA SER A 149 19.59 -7.43 4.37
C SER A 149 18.37 -6.50 4.36
N LEU A 150 17.45 -6.68 3.39
CA LEU A 150 16.18 -5.96 3.36
C LEU A 150 15.33 -6.24 4.61
N LEU A 151 15.22 -7.49 5.05
CA LEU A 151 14.50 -7.84 6.28
C LEU A 151 15.14 -7.19 7.51
N SER A 152 16.48 -7.18 7.61
CA SER A 152 17.17 -6.48 8.70
C SER A 152 16.88 -4.98 8.71
N LEU A 153 16.87 -4.33 7.54
CA LEU A 153 16.51 -2.91 7.43
C LEU A 153 15.06 -2.63 7.83
N ILE A 154 14.14 -3.55 7.49
CA ILE A 154 12.73 -3.46 7.89
C ILE A 154 12.60 -3.48 9.41
N GLU A 155 13.32 -4.38 10.07
CA GLU A 155 13.34 -4.47 11.54
C GLU A 155 13.99 -3.25 12.18
N GLU A 156 15.20 -2.87 11.72
CA GLU A 156 15.98 -1.75 12.25
C GLU A 156 15.21 -0.43 12.17
N HIS A 157 14.62 -0.15 11.01
CA HIS A 157 13.89 1.09 10.78
C HIS A 157 12.42 1.03 11.22
N LYS A 158 11.95 -0.09 11.79
CA LYS A 158 10.56 -0.32 12.19
C LYS A 158 9.59 0.00 11.05
N ILE A 159 9.83 -0.62 9.90
CA ILE A 159 9.06 -0.40 8.68
C ILE A 159 7.71 -1.12 8.82
N ASP A 160 6.63 -0.37 8.55
CA ASP A 160 5.27 -0.89 8.58
C ASP A 160 4.90 -1.59 7.27
N PHE A 161 5.39 -1.06 6.13
CA PHE A 161 5.15 -1.64 4.81
C PHE A 161 6.23 -1.25 3.78
N VAL A 162 6.30 -2.03 2.71
CA VAL A 162 7.23 -1.86 1.60
C VAL A 162 6.48 -1.37 0.36
N VAL A 163 7.08 -0.44 -0.37
CA VAL A 163 6.54 0.07 -1.64
C VAL A 163 7.53 -0.25 -2.75
N LEU A 164 7.11 -1.06 -3.72
CA LEU A 164 7.89 -1.34 -4.94
C LEU A 164 7.58 -0.25 -5.97
N ALA A 165 8.30 0.86 -5.91
CA ALA A 165 8.15 1.96 -6.85
C ALA A 165 8.92 1.65 -8.14
N ARG A 166 8.35 0.76 -8.96
CA ARG A 166 8.98 0.17 -10.16
C ARG A 166 10.30 -0.54 -9.85
N TYR A 167 10.32 -1.30 -8.75
CA TYR A 167 11.41 -2.23 -8.46
C TYR A 167 11.31 -3.45 -9.37
N MET A 168 12.35 -3.71 -10.15
CA MET A 168 12.32 -4.68 -11.26
C MET A 168 12.72 -6.11 -10.86
N GLN A 169 13.10 -6.34 -9.60
CA GLN A 169 13.45 -7.68 -9.13
C GLN A 169 12.23 -8.37 -8.55
N ILE A 170 11.97 -9.59 -9.01
CA ILE A 170 10.95 -10.47 -8.43
C ILE A 170 11.40 -10.80 -7.01
N LEU A 171 10.56 -10.57 -6.00
CA LEU A 171 10.83 -10.98 -4.63
C LEU A 171 10.62 -12.49 -4.47
N SER A 172 11.41 -13.15 -3.62
CA SER A 172 11.21 -14.58 -3.34
C SER A 172 9.91 -14.82 -2.55
N SER A 173 9.34 -16.02 -2.69
CA SER A 173 8.18 -16.43 -1.89
C SER A 173 8.46 -16.37 -0.39
N ASN A 174 9.71 -16.64 0.03
CA ASN A 174 10.11 -16.53 1.43
C ASN A 174 10.02 -15.07 1.91
N PHE A 175 10.57 -14.12 1.14
CA PHE A 175 10.48 -12.70 1.49
C PHE A 175 9.02 -12.22 1.54
N CYS A 176 8.20 -12.58 0.55
CA CYS A 176 6.78 -12.23 0.54
C CYS A 176 6.03 -12.79 1.76
N ALA A 177 6.34 -14.02 2.20
CA ALA A 177 5.70 -14.65 3.34
C ALA A 177 6.01 -13.97 4.69
N GLN A 178 7.11 -13.21 4.80
CA GLN A 178 7.43 -12.43 6.00
C GLN A 178 6.62 -11.13 6.11
N LEU A 179 6.06 -10.66 4.99
CA LEU A 179 5.38 -9.36 4.88
C LEU A 179 3.97 -9.50 4.27
N PRO A 180 3.12 -10.45 4.72
CA PRO A 180 1.81 -10.66 4.12
C PRO A 180 0.95 -9.41 4.23
N GLY A 181 0.42 -8.92 3.10
CA GLY A 181 -0.38 -7.69 3.06
C GLY A 181 0.39 -6.41 3.38
N ARG A 182 1.73 -6.43 3.37
CA ARG A 182 2.59 -5.28 3.71
C ARG A 182 3.56 -4.90 2.60
N ILE A 183 3.36 -5.39 1.37
CA ILE A 183 4.15 -5.00 0.20
C ILE A 183 3.19 -4.53 -0.88
N ILE A 184 3.29 -3.27 -1.30
CA ILE A 184 2.52 -2.70 -2.40
C ILE A 184 3.39 -2.61 -3.65
N ASN A 185 2.92 -3.14 -4.76
CA ASN A 185 3.57 -3.05 -6.06
C ASN A 185 2.74 -2.23 -7.04
N ILE A 186 3.42 -1.63 -8.03
CA ILE A 186 2.79 -1.03 -9.21
C ILE A 186 3.15 -1.84 -10.45
N HIS A 187 2.13 -2.40 -11.08
CA HIS A 187 2.25 -3.07 -12.36
C HIS A 187 1.76 -2.13 -13.48
N HIS A 188 2.53 -2.02 -14.56
CA HIS A 188 2.35 -1.05 -15.66
C HIS A 188 1.25 -1.44 -16.66
N SER A 189 0.51 -2.51 -16.38
CA SER A 189 -0.59 -2.99 -17.20
C SER A 189 -1.88 -3.06 -16.38
N PHE A 190 -3.01 -2.95 -17.05
CA PHE A 190 -4.31 -3.20 -16.44
C PHE A 190 -4.49 -4.72 -16.30
N LEU A 191 -4.33 -5.23 -15.09
CA LEU A 191 -4.48 -6.66 -14.83
C LEU A 191 -5.96 -7.08 -14.92
N PRO A 192 -6.29 -8.23 -15.56
CA PRO A 192 -5.40 -9.15 -16.28
C PRO A 192 -5.09 -8.64 -17.72
N GLY A 193 -3.85 -8.28 -17.99
CA GLY A 193 -3.40 -7.68 -19.26
C GLY A 193 -2.01 -8.18 -19.70
N PHE A 194 -1.36 -7.47 -20.64
CA PHE A 194 -0.07 -7.85 -21.24
C PHE A 194 0.99 -8.24 -20.20
N LYS A 195 1.33 -9.53 -20.12
CA LYS A 195 2.42 -10.06 -19.29
C LYS A 195 3.76 -10.00 -20.07
N GLY A 196 4.88 -9.92 -19.35
CA GLY A 196 6.23 -10.05 -19.93
C GLY A 196 6.92 -8.75 -20.34
N ALA A 197 7.95 -8.85 -21.18
CA ALA A 197 8.82 -7.73 -21.54
C ALA A 197 8.18 -6.76 -22.56
N LYS A 198 8.59 -5.48 -22.49
CA LYS A 198 8.14 -4.39 -23.40
C LYS A 198 6.60 -4.31 -23.57
N PRO A 199 5.87 -4.10 -22.48
CA PRO A 199 4.40 -4.17 -22.47
C PRO A 199 3.75 -3.09 -23.34
N TYR A 200 4.32 -1.88 -23.35
CA TYR A 200 3.83 -0.79 -24.19
C TYR A 200 4.09 -1.02 -25.69
N HIS A 201 5.12 -1.78 -26.06
CA HIS A 201 5.29 -2.17 -27.47
C HIS A 201 4.22 -3.18 -27.88
N GLN A 202 3.96 -4.18 -27.03
CA GLN A 202 2.86 -5.12 -27.26
C GLN A 202 1.52 -4.39 -27.38
N ALA A 203 1.24 -3.44 -26.48
CA ALA A 203 0.03 -2.63 -26.51
C ALA A 203 -0.11 -1.82 -27.81
N HIS A 204 0.99 -1.21 -28.28
CA HIS A 204 1.04 -0.51 -29.56
C HIS A 204 0.77 -1.46 -30.74
N ASP A 205 1.44 -2.62 -30.78
CA ASP A 205 1.30 -3.61 -31.86
C ASP A 205 -0.12 -4.19 -31.94
N HIS A 206 -0.79 -4.32 -30.79
CA HIS A 206 -2.20 -4.73 -30.72
C HIS A 206 -3.19 -3.58 -30.99
N GLY A 207 -2.70 -2.35 -31.16
CA GLY A 207 -3.52 -1.18 -31.47
C GLY A 207 -4.54 -0.86 -30.38
N VAL A 208 -4.21 -1.07 -29.10
CA VAL A 208 -5.14 -0.83 -27.98
C VAL A 208 -5.62 0.62 -27.97
N LYS A 209 -6.79 0.86 -27.36
CA LYS A 209 -7.37 2.20 -27.19
C LYS A 209 -7.33 2.70 -25.76
N ILE A 210 -6.83 1.85 -24.86
CA ILE A 210 -6.68 2.09 -23.45
C ILE A 210 -5.40 1.41 -22.98
N ILE A 211 -4.61 2.11 -22.17
CA ILE A 211 -3.56 1.52 -21.33
C ILE A 211 -3.91 1.80 -19.87
N GLY A 212 -3.33 1.05 -18.93
CA GLY A 212 -3.62 1.25 -17.51
C GLY A 212 -2.52 0.74 -16.61
N ALA A 213 -2.67 0.98 -15.32
CA ALA A 213 -1.78 0.48 -14.28
C ALA A 213 -2.59 -0.06 -13.11
N THR A 214 -2.01 -1.00 -12.38
CA THR A 214 -2.62 -1.66 -11.23
C THR A 214 -1.67 -1.60 -10.05
N ALA A 215 -2.10 -0.99 -8.94
CA ALA A 215 -1.46 -1.18 -7.66
C ALA A 215 -2.11 -2.35 -6.92
N HIS A 216 -1.29 -3.24 -6.35
CA HIS A 216 -1.77 -4.44 -5.68
C HIS A 216 -0.82 -4.84 -4.55
N PHE A 217 -1.32 -5.65 -3.62
CA PHE A 217 -0.45 -6.32 -2.65
C PHE A 217 0.36 -7.41 -3.33
N VAL A 218 1.63 -7.56 -2.95
CA VAL A 218 2.47 -8.67 -3.44
C VAL A 218 2.15 -9.95 -2.67
N THR A 219 2.08 -11.05 -3.40
CA THR A 219 1.98 -12.41 -2.86
C THR A 219 3.12 -13.27 -3.43
N GLU A 220 3.13 -14.56 -3.13
CA GLU A 220 4.06 -15.49 -3.79
C GLU A 220 3.77 -15.69 -5.29
N HIS A 221 2.55 -15.34 -5.74
CA HIS A 221 2.16 -15.39 -7.14
C HIS A 221 2.42 -14.03 -7.80
N LEU A 222 3.33 -14.01 -8.77
CA LEU A 222 3.78 -12.80 -9.43
C LEU A 222 2.61 -12.06 -10.10
N ASP A 223 2.43 -10.78 -9.74
CA ASP A 223 1.40 -9.88 -10.29
C ASP A 223 -0.04 -10.39 -10.12
N GLU A 224 -0.32 -11.21 -9.11
CA GLU A 224 -1.64 -11.86 -8.89
C GLU A 224 -2.21 -11.63 -7.49
N GLY A 225 -1.61 -10.73 -6.71
CA GLY A 225 -2.13 -10.40 -5.38
C GLY A 225 -3.35 -9.48 -5.39
N PRO A 226 -4.00 -9.29 -4.21
CA PRO A 226 -5.20 -8.46 -4.10
C PRO A 226 -4.99 -7.03 -4.63
N ILE A 227 -5.80 -6.65 -5.62
CA ILE A 227 -5.76 -5.33 -6.28
C ILE A 227 -6.26 -4.26 -5.31
N ILE A 228 -5.54 -3.14 -5.22
CA ILE A 228 -5.87 -1.99 -4.37
C ILE A 228 -6.50 -0.85 -5.20
N GLU A 229 -5.85 -0.48 -6.31
CA GLU A 229 -6.23 0.67 -7.13
C GLU A 229 -5.89 0.36 -8.59
N GLN A 230 -6.75 0.81 -9.52
CA GLN A 230 -6.49 0.76 -10.95
C GLN A 230 -6.93 2.07 -11.60
N ASP A 231 -6.19 2.51 -12.60
CA ASP A 231 -6.60 3.62 -13.46
C ASP A 231 -6.14 3.37 -14.89
N VAL A 232 -6.74 4.10 -15.82
CA VAL A 232 -6.54 3.96 -17.25
C VAL A 232 -6.34 5.30 -17.93
N ALA A 233 -5.74 5.28 -19.12
CA ALA A 233 -5.77 6.41 -20.04
C ALA A 233 -6.10 5.94 -21.45
N HIS A 234 -6.83 6.78 -22.17
CA HIS A 234 -7.14 6.55 -23.57
C HIS A 234 -5.93 6.84 -24.46
N VAL A 235 -5.74 6.00 -25.46
CA VAL A 235 -4.68 6.13 -26.47
C VAL A 235 -5.29 6.01 -27.87
N SER A 236 -4.66 6.63 -28.85
CA SER A 236 -5.16 6.66 -30.24
C SER A 236 -4.17 5.99 -31.19
N HIS A 237 -4.62 5.75 -32.43
CA HIS A 237 -3.78 5.20 -33.49
C HIS A 237 -2.62 6.12 -33.91
N ALA A 238 -2.61 7.38 -33.46
CA ALA A 238 -1.53 8.33 -33.72
C ALA A 238 -0.37 8.21 -32.71
N ALA A 239 -0.56 7.52 -31.58
CA ALA A 239 0.46 7.35 -30.55
C ALA A 239 1.50 6.31 -30.98
N ASN A 240 2.78 6.65 -30.85
CA ASN A 240 3.89 5.72 -31.02
C ASN A 240 4.23 5.01 -29.68
N PRO A 241 5.13 4.00 -29.65
CA PRO A 241 5.50 3.31 -28.41
C PRO A 241 6.06 4.22 -27.29
N ASP A 242 6.79 5.28 -27.63
CA ASP A 242 7.35 6.21 -26.64
C ASP A 242 6.26 7.09 -26.01
N ASP A 243 5.23 7.46 -26.78
CA ASP A 243 4.05 8.16 -26.27
C ASP A 243 3.32 7.28 -25.23
N LEU A 244 3.16 5.98 -25.54
CA LEU A 244 2.54 5.03 -24.61
C LEU A 244 3.36 4.84 -23.34
N ILE A 245 4.68 4.78 -23.44
CA ILE A 245 5.57 4.72 -22.27
C ILE A 245 5.42 5.99 -21.43
N SER A 246 5.36 7.16 -22.06
CA SER A 246 5.22 8.44 -21.36
C SER A 246 3.89 8.52 -20.59
N LEU A 247 2.78 8.19 -21.26
CA LEU A 247 1.46 8.15 -20.64
C LEU A 247 1.36 7.07 -19.55
N GLY A 248 2.00 5.92 -19.79
CA GLY A 248 2.12 4.84 -18.83
C GLY A 248 2.74 5.28 -17.50
N ARG A 249 3.87 6.00 -17.56
CA ARG A 249 4.51 6.58 -16.36
C ARG A 249 3.57 7.49 -15.56
N ASP A 250 2.71 8.26 -16.25
CA ASP A 250 1.75 9.15 -15.61
C ASP A 250 0.62 8.40 -14.89
N ILE A 251 0.13 7.30 -15.47
CA ILE A 251 -0.88 6.47 -14.82
C ILE A 251 -0.27 5.76 -13.61
N GLU A 252 0.91 5.15 -13.79
CA GLU A 252 1.58 4.38 -12.74
C GLU A 252 1.85 5.21 -11.48
N ARG A 253 2.38 6.43 -11.63
CA ARG A 253 2.70 7.28 -10.48
C ARG A 253 1.44 7.69 -9.71
N ARG A 254 0.33 7.97 -10.41
CA ARG A 254 -0.96 8.34 -9.80
C ARG A 254 -1.60 7.14 -9.09
N VAL A 255 -1.61 5.97 -9.74
CA VAL A 255 -2.17 4.74 -9.16
C VAL A 255 -1.38 4.31 -7.92
N LEU A 256 -0.04 4.32 -7.98
CA LEU A 256 0.78 3.94 -6.83
C LEU A 256 0.62 4.92 -5.66
N SER A 257 0.67 6.23 -5.92
CA SER A 257 0.54 7.23 -4.85
C SER A 257 -0.82 7.17 -4.15
N ARG A 258 -1.90 6.92 -4.89
CA ARG A 258 -3.24 6.65 -4.31
C ARG A 258 -3.24 5.41 -3.43
N ALA A 259 -2.71 4.28 -3.92
CA ALA A 259 -2.64 3.05 -3.14
C ALA A 259 -1.84 3.21 -1.85
N VAL A 260 -0.69 3.92 -1.90
CA VAL A 260 0.13 4.23 -0.72
C VAL A 260 -0.65 5.11 0.27
N LYS A 261 -1.38 6.12 -0.22
CA LYS A 261 -2.22 6.98 0.64
C LYS A 261 -3.37 6.20 1.30
N LEU A 262 -4.06 5.36 0.53
CA LEU A 262 -5.11 4.48 1.04
C LEU A 262 -4.58 3.55 2.15
N PHE A 263 -3.40 2.98 1.96
CA PHE A 263 -2.75 2.16 3.00
C PHE A 263 -2.42 3.01 4.23
N ALA A 264 -1.82 4.18 4.02
CA ALA A 264 -1.39 5.06 5.10
C ALA A 264 -2.54 5.64 5.95
N GLU A 265 -3.76 5.63 5.42
CA GLU A 265 -4.98 6.09 6.09
C GLU A 265 -5.84 4.94 6.65
N ASP A 266 -5.32 3.70 6.66
CA ASP A 266 -6.00 2.45 7.04
C ASP A 266 -7.32 2.20 6.28
N ARG A 267 -7.34 2.52 4.99
CA ARG A 267 -8.55 2.41 4.15
C ARG A 267 -8.67 1.07 3.43
N ILE A 268 -7.69 0.18 3.55
CA ILE A 268 -7.63 -1.07 2.79
C ILE A 268 -7.75 -2.26 3.73
N PHE A 269 -8.67 -3.18 3.43
CA PHE A 269 -8.82 -4.46 4.10
C PHE A 269 -8.66 -5.59 3.09
N ILE A 270 -7.81 -6.58 3.37
CA ILE A 270 -7.71 -7.78 2.55
C ILE A 270 -8.79 -8.76 3.00
N VAL A 271 -9.69 -9.13 2.08
CA VAL A 271 -10.80 -10.05 2.32
C VAL A 271 -10.77 -11.15 1.25
N GLY A 272 -10.33 -12.33 1.66
CA GLY A 272 -10.02 -13.42 0.73
C GLY A 272 -8.90 -13.01 -0.23
N GLN A 273 -9.18 -13.07 -1.54
CA GLN A 273 -8.23 -12.70 -2.61
C GLN A 273 -8.45 -11.26 -3.14
N ARG A 274 -9.28 -10.46 -2.48
CA ARG A 274 -9.67 -9.11 -2.92
C ARG A 274 -9.40 -8.10 -1.81
N THR A 275 -9.58 -6.81 -2.11
CA THR A 275 -9.59 -5.78 -1.09
C THR A 275 -10.95 -5.10 -0.98
N VAL A 276 -11.33 -4.72 0.24
CA VAL A 276 -12.32 -3.68 0.50
C VAL A 276 -11.57 -2.37 0.69
N VAL A 277 -11.93 -1.35 -0.09
CA VAL A 277 -11.30 -0.02 -0.04
C VAL A 277 -12.35 1.01 0.36
N PHE A 278 -12.08 1.71 1.46
CA PHE A 278 -12.95 2.74 2.01
C PHE A 278 -12.61 4.14 1.47
N SER A 279 -13.64 4.94 1.20
CA SER A 279 -13.55 6.27 0.57
C SER A 279 -13.02 7.35 1.51
#